data_AF-A0A2K1R773-F1
#
_entry.id   AF-A0A2K1R773-F1
#
_cell.length_a   1.000
_cell.length_b   1.000
_cell.length_c   1.000
_cell.angle_alpha   90.00
_cell.angle_beta   90.00
_cell.angle_gamma   90.00
#
_symmetry.space_group_name_H-M   'P 1'
#
loop_
_entity.id
_entity.type
_entity.pdbx_description
1 polymer ?
#
loop_
_entity_poly.entity_id
_entity_poly.type
_entity_poly.pdbx_seq_one_letter_code
_entity_poly.pdbx_strand_id
1 'polypeptide(L)'
;MFDSFVCGSIHWVFRDEDTCVNGIGSFNFENEQFSHLSLPPRYDEDDVTLTVFEGCLGVSFFNTSSDPQLEIWVMKEYGNRQSWTKQFTGKNLGFGNLYVPSALDFLEQWIDLDDEQS
;
A
#
# COMPACT_ATOMS: atom_id res chain seq x y z
N MET A 1 -0.36 8.93 7.53
CA MET A 1 0.89 9.16 8.29
C MET A 1 2.02 8.57 7.46
N PHE A 2 2.95 9.42 7.04
CA PHE A 2 3.65 9.32 5.74
C PHE A 2 5.10 8.85 5.78
N ASP A 3 5.63 8.39 6.91
CA ASP A 3 7.06 8.09 6.96
C ASP A 3 7.32 6.60 6.73
N SER A 4 7.45 6.24 5.45
CA SER A 4 8.09 5.02 4.97
C SER A 4 9.61 5.17 4.87
N PHE A 5 10.23 6.03 5.69
CA PHE A 5 11.65 6.38 5.56
C PHE A 5 12.56 5.27 6.12
N VAL A 6 13.35 4.64 5.25
CA VAL A 6 14.22 3.50 5.58
C VAL A 6 15.50 3.61 4.76
N CYS A 7 16.65 3.35 5.39
CA CYS A 7 17.97 3.34 4.72
C CYS A 7 18.27 4.62 3.91
N GLY A 8 17.89 5.80 4.44
CA GLY A 8 18.13 7.08 3.77
C GLY A 8 17.16 7.37 2.62
N SER A 9 16.11 6.56 2.45
CA SER A 9 15.18 6.65 1.33
C SER A 9 13.74 6.85 1.79
N ILE A 10 12.99 7.72 1.10
CA ILE A 10 11.53 7.81 1.20
C ILE A 10 10.88 6.90 0.16
N HIS A 11 9.70 6.33 0.46
CA HIS A 11 9.03 5.37 -0.40
C HIS A 11 7.56 5.69 -0.63
N TRP A 12 7.05 5.33 -1.80
CA TRP A 12 5.63 5.43 -2.15
C TRP A 12 5.20 4.22 -2.96
N VAL A 13 3.91 3.89 -2.90
CA VAL A 13 3.30 2.90 -3.80
C VAL A 13 2.97 3.60 -5.11
N PHE A 14 3.18 2.92 -6.23
CA PHE A 14 2.68 3.35 -7.52
C PHE A 14 2.11 2.14 -8.28
N ARG A 15 1.25 2.43 -9.25
CA ARG A 15 0.77 1.44 -10.21
C ARG A 15 1.53 1.67 -11.52
N ASP A 16 2.16 0.63 -12.02
CA ASP A 16 2.73 0.64 -13.37
C ASP A 16 1.58 0.42 -14.37
N GLU A 17 1.32 1.39 -15.23
CA GLU A 17 0.24 1.32 -16.21
C GLU A 17 0.52 0.32 -17.34
N ASP A 18 1.79 0.08 -17.68
CA ASP A 18 2.19 -0.82 -18.75
C ASP A 18 2.09 -2.28 -18.31
N THR A 19 2.46 -2.57 -17.07
CA THR A 19 2.42 -3.93 -16.51
C THR A 19 1.16 -4.21 -15.68
N CYS A 20 0.36 -3.19 -15.38
CA CYS A 20 -0.78 -3.24 -14.46
C CYS A 20 -0.44 -3.76 -13.06
N VAL A 21 0.85 -3.73 -12.67
CA VAL A 21 1.34 -4.26 -11.39
C VAL A 21 1.71 -3.12 -10.45
N ASN A 22 1.39 -3.27 -9.17
CA ASN A 22 1.81 -2.32 -8.14
C ASN A 22 3.30 -2.49 -7.83
N GLY A 23 4.00 -1.38 -7.60
CA GLY A 23 5.41 -1.33 -7.23
C GLY A 23 5.67 -0.36 -6.09
N ILE A 24 6.91 -0.39 -5.57
CA ILE A 24 7.37 0.58 -4.57
C ILE A 24 8.43 1.46 -5.23
N GLY A 25 8.15 2.75 -5.30
CA GLY A 25 9.12 3.77 -5.71
C GLY A 25 9.92 4.22 -4.50
N SER A 26 11.16 4.63 -4.73
CA SER A 26 12.01 5.19 -3.69
C SER A 26 12.87 6.33 -4.22
N PHE A 27 13.20 7.27 -3.34
CA PHE A 27 14.21 8.29 -3.57
C PHE A 27 15.17 8.32 -2.38
N ASN A 28 16.45 8.11 -2.65
CA ASN A 28 17.50 8.12 -1.64
C ASN A 28 18.17 9.50 -1.57
N PHE A 29 18.23 10.10 -0.38
CA PHE A 29 18.73 11.46 -0.17
C PHE A 29 20.27 11.56 -0.13
N GLU A 30 20.97 10.46 0.13
CA GLU A 30 22.44 10.47 0.21
C GLU A 30 23.08 10.48 -1.18
N ASN A 31 22.53 9.68 -2.09
CA ASN A 31 23.05 9.56 -3.46
C ASN A 31 22.15 10.22 -4.52
N GLU A 32 21.03 10.80 -4.12
CA GLU A 32 20.06 11.49 -4.98
C GLU A 32 19.50 10.63 -6.12
N GLN A 33 19.33 9.31 -5.88
CA GLN A 33 18.85 8.38 -6.91
C GLN A 33 17.45 7.85 -6.63
N PHE A 34 16.69 7.69 -7.72
CA PHE A 34 15.43 6.96 -7.73
C PHE A 34 15.70 5.46 -7.90
N SER A 35 14.92 4.62 -7.21
CA SER A 35 14.96 3.18 -7.43
C SER A 35 13.60 2.53 -7.26
N HIS A 36 13.45 1.35 -7.84
CA HIS A 36 12.21 0.57 -7.82
C HIS A 36 12.44 -0.69 -7.00
N LEU A 37 11.53 -0.95 -6.06
CA LEU A 37 11.51 -2.15 -5.24
C LEU A 37 10.27 -2.98 -5.57
N SER A 38 10.43 -4.29 -5.57
CA SER A 38 9.32 -5.21 -5.75
C SER A 38 8.47 -5.31 -4.50
N LEU A 39 7.17 -5.46 -4.67
CA LEU A 39 6.27 -5.88 -3.60
C LEU A 39 6.60 -7.30 -3.09
N PRO A 40 6.12 -7.67 -1.88
CA PRO A 40 6.13 -9.03 -1.36
C PRO A 40 5.55 -10.05 -2.36
N PRO A 41 5.85 -11.36 -2.21
CA PRO A 41 5.29 -12.42 -3.06
C PRO A 41 3.81 -12.65 -2.75
N ARG A 42 2.96 -11.65 -3.01
CA ARG A 42 1.51 -11.76 -3.04
C ARG A 42 0.84 -10.45 -3.54
N TYR A 43 -0.24 -10.67 -4.29
CA TYR A 43 -1.45 -9.87 -4.47
C TYR A 43 -1.68 -9.07 -5.76
N ASP A 44 -2.69 -9.59 -6.46
CA ASP A 44 -3.80 -8.91 -7.11
C ASP A 44 -4.51 -7.92 -6.16
N GLU A 45 -4.77 -6.72 -6.68
CA GLU A 45 -5.90 -5.82 -6.37
C GLU A 45 -6.22 -5.36 -4.92
N ASP A 46 -5.54 -5.81 -3.87
CA ASP A 46 -5.78 -5.35 -2.49
C ASP A 46 -5.17 -3.95 -2.20
N ASP A 47 -5.76 -3.22 -1.24
CA ASP A 47 -5.24 -1.94 -0.77
C ASP A 47 -3.87 -2.12 -0.09
N VAL A 48 -2.84 -1.51 -0.70
CA VAL A 48 -1.45 -1.58 -0.24
C VAL A 48 -1.07 -0.30 0.49
N THR A 49 -0.61 -0.42 1.74
CA THR A 49 -0.03 0.71 2.49
C THR A 49 1.41 0.39 2.90
N LEU A 50 2.29 1.40 2.81
CA LEU A 50 3.66 1.30 3.30
C LEU A 50 3.73 1.61 4.78
N THR A 51 4.64 0.92 5.47
CA THR A 51 4.90 1.14 6.89
C THR A 51 6.38 0.91 7.18
N VAL A 52 6.81 1.28 8.39
CA VAL A 52 8.14 0.94 8.90
C VAL A 52 7.93 0.06 10.12
N PHE A 53 8.49 -1.14 10.09
CA PHE A 53 8.39 -2.11 11.17
C PHE A 53 9.79 -2.47 11.66
N GLU A 54 10.11 -2.11 12.91
CA GLU A 54 11.43 -2.36 13.52
C GLU A 54 12.59 -1.81 12.67
N GLY A 55 12.39 -0.66 12.02
CA GLY A 55 13.40 -0.02 11.16
C GLY A 55 13.54 -0.64 9.76
N CYS A 56 12.75 -1.67 9.43
CA CYS A 56 12.68 -2.25 8.10
C CYS A 56 11.48 -1.70 7.31
N LEU A 57 11.62 -1.67 5.98
CA LEU A 57 10.51 -1.33 5.09
C LEU A 57 9.44 -2.42 5.18
N GLY A 58 8.20 -2.01 5.44
CA GLY A 58 7.05 -2.89 5.56
C GLY A 58 5.94 -2.54 4.58
N VAL A 59 5.14 -3.54 4.27
CA VAL A 59 3.91 -3.42 3.49
C VAL A 59 2.79 -4.08 4.29
N SER A 60 1.67 -3.37 4.42
CA SER A 60 0.43 -3.95 4.92
C SER A 60 -0.55 -4.14 3.77
N PHE A 61 -1.11 -5.34 3.66
CA PHE A 61 -2.23 -5.67 2.78
C PHE A 61 -3.49 -5.79 3.62
N PHE A 62 -4.53 -5.07 3.21
CA PHE A 62 -5.83 -5.21 3.82
C PHE A 62 -6.82 -5.77 2.80
N ASN A 63 -7.28 -6.99 3.05
CA ASN A 63 -8.32 -7.61 2.25
C ASN A 63 -9.69 -7.31 2.88
N THR A 64 -10.59 -6.69 2.12
CA THR A 64 -11.93 -6.27 2.55
C THR A 64 -13.04 -7.27 2.19
N SER A 65 -12.69 -8.40 1.58
CA SER A 65 -13.64 -9.44 1.16
C SER A 65 -14.32 -10.12 2.36
N SER A 66 -15.15 -11.13 2.09
CA SER A 66 -15.96 -11.86 3.11
C SER A 66 -15.23 -12.37 4.36
N ASP A 67 -13.89 -12.45 4.38
CA ASP A 67 -13.07 -12.73 5.57
C ASP A 67 -11.96 -11.66 5.69
N PRO A 68 -12.26 -10.49 6.31
CA PRO A 68 -11.31 -9.38 6.35
C PRO A 68 -10.01 -9.75 7.05
N GLN A 69 -8.89 -9.51 6.37
CA GLN A 69 -7.57 -9.92 6.81
C GLN A 69 -6.55 -8.81 6.62
N LEU A 70 -5.75 -8.56 7.66
CA LEU A 70 -4.55 -7.72 7.58
C LEU A 70 -3.32 -8.62 7.55
N GLU A 71 -2.52 -8.51 6.50
CA GLU A 71 -1.19 -9.12 6.45
C GLU A 71 -0.12 -8.04 6.49
N ILE A 72 0.90 -8.20 7.32
CA ILE A 72 2.07 -7.31 7.33
C ILE A 72 3.29 -8.11 6.90
N TRP A 73 3.96 -7.60 5.87
CA TRP A 73 5.20 -8.11 5.33
C TRP A 73 6.32 -7.10 5.57
N VAL A 74 7.53 -7.60 5.80
CA VAL A 74 8.70 -6.78 6.09
C VAL A 74 9.87 -7.24 5.24
N MET A 75 10.56 -6.30 4.59
CA MET A 75 11.77 -6.53 3.83
C MET A 75 12.95 -6.50 4.80
N LYS A 76 13.41 -7.69 5.22
CA LYS A 76 14.45 -7.82 6.25
C LYS A 76 15.81 -7.32 5.79
N GLU A 77 16.09 -7.40 4.50
CA GLU A 77 17.27 -6.84 3.86
C GLU A 77 16.82 -5.84 2.81
N TYR A 78 17.02 -4.56 3.08
CA TYR A 78 16.61 -3.48 2.19
C TYR A 78 17.13 -3.69 0.75
N GLY A 79 16.27 -3.56 -0.25
CA GLY A 79 16.58 -3.81 -1.65
C GLY A 79 16.49 -5.29 -2.09
N ASN A 80 16.46 -6.25 -1.17
CA ASN A 80 16.42 -7.67 -1.51
C ASN A 80 14.99 -8.20 -1.54
N ARG A 81 14.46 -8.44 -2.76
CA ARG A 81 13.14 -9.04 -2.99
C ARG A 81 12.91 -10.35 -2.24
N GLN A 82 13.93 -11.18 -2.08
CA GLN A 82 13.79 -12.49 -1.45
C GLN A 82 13.72 -12.39 0.09
N SER A 83 14.04 -11.22 0.66
CA SER A 83 14.01 -10.99 2.10
C SER A 83 12.63 -10.62 2.64
N TRP A 84 11.63 -10.49 1.77
CA TRP A 84 10.24 -10.27 2.17
C TRP A 84 9.76 -11.41 3.05
N THR A 85 9.45 -11.08 4.30
CA THR A 85 9.00 -12.04 5.31
C THR A 85 7.66 -11.59 5.87
N LYS A 86 6.67 -12.48 5.88
CA LYS A 86 5.38 -12.21 6.53
C LYS A 86 5.59 -12.22 8.04
N GLN A 87 5.33 -11.07 8.69
CA GLN A 87 5.50 -10.89 10.13
C GLN A 87 4.20 -11.06 10.91
N PHE A 88 3.07 -10.66 10.31
CA PHE A 88 1.80 -10.67 11.01
C PHE A 88 0.66 -11.06 10.09
N THR A 89 -0.33 -11.72 10.67
CA THR A 89 -1.62 -11.99 10.04
C THR A 89 -2.71 -11.82 11.08
N GLY A 90 -3.55 -10.82 10.89
CA GLY A 90 -4.72 -10.55 11.73
C GLY A 90 -6.00 -10.85 10.99
N LYS A 91 -6.94 -11.53 11.66
CA LYS A 91 -8.33 -11.73 11.23
C LYS A 91 -9.28 -11.17 12.27
N ASN A 92 -10.55 -11.01 11.93
CA ASN A 92 -11.60 -10.58 12.87
C ASN A 92 -11.26 -9.25 13.57
N LEU A 93 -10.62 -8.32 12.86
CA LEU A 93 -10.10 -7.08 13.42
C LEU A 93 -11.19 -6.05 13.76
N GLY A 94 -12.48 -6.45 13.77
CA GLY A 94 -13.62 -5.56 14.01
C GLY A 94 -13.88 -4.55 12.88
N PHE A 95 -13.15 -4.64 11.76
CA PHE A 95 -13.25 -3.72 10.62
C PHE A 95 -14.45 -3.97 9.70
N GLY A 96 -15.31 -4.94 10.00
CA GLY A 96 -16.51 -5.22 9.19
C GLY A 96 -17.49 -4.05 9.04
N ASN A 97 -17.25 -2.93 9.75
CA ASN A 97 -18.03 -1.70 9.69
C ASN A 97 -17.25 -0.47 9.18
N LEU A 98 -15.98 -0.60 8.75
CA LEU A 98 -15.31 0.53 8.10
C LEU A 98 -15.84 0.62 6.67
N TYR A 99 -16.87 1.46 6.49
CA TYR A 99 -17.29 1.92 5.18
C TYR A 99 -16.10 2.54 4.48
N VAL A 100 -15.59 1.85 3.46
CA VAL A 100 -14.65 2.43 2.51
C VAL A 100 -15.52 2.85 1.34
N PRO A 101 -15.71 4.17 1.10
CA PRO A 101 -16.49 4.61 -0.04
C PRO A 101 -15.82 4.06 -1.30
N SER A 102 -16.57 3.31 -2.09
CA SER A 102 -16.15 2.90 -3.41
C SER A 102 -15.95 4.15 -4.29
N ALA A 103 -15.16 4.03 -5.37
CA ALA A 103 -15.01 5.13 -6.33
C ALA A 103 -16.36 5.60 -6.91
N LEU A 104 -17.39 4.72 -6.92
CA LEU A 104 -18.75 5.06 -7.31
C LEU A 104 -19.43 6.00 -6.30
N ASP A 105 -19.16 5.84 -5.00
CA ASP A 105 -19.71 6.70 -3.95
C ASP A 105 -19.15 8.13 -4.00
N PHE A 106 -17.97 8.32 -4.62
CA PHE A 106 -17.41 9.63 -4.95
C PHE A 106 -17.96 10.18 -6.28
N LEU A 107 -18.32 9.32 -7.23
CA LEU A 107 -18.89 9.70 -8.51
C LEU A 107 -20.34 10.18 -8.37
N GLU A 108 -21.13 9.54 -7.51
CA GLU A 108 -22.51 9.96 -7.19
C GLU A 108 -22.54 11.35 -6.55
N GLN A 109 -21.58 11.66 -5.69
CA GLN A 109 -21.44 13.00 -5.09
C GLN A 109 -21.12 14.11 -6.12
N TRP A 110 -20.50 13.76 -7.25
CA TRP A 110 -20.20 14.71 -8.32
C TRP A 110 -21.40 14.97 -9.23
N ILE A 111 -22.21 13.94 -9.50
CA ILE A 111 -23.45 14.06 -10.27
C ILE A 111 -24.44 14.98 -9.54
N ASP A 112 -24.55 14.87 -8.22
CA ASP A 112 -25.45 15.72 -7.43
C ASP A 112 -25.00 17.20 -7.39
N LEU A 113 -23.70 17.48 -7.51
CA LEU A 113 -23.16 18.85 -7.52
C LEU A 113 -23.41 19.60 -8.83
N ASP A 114 -23.57 18.87 -9.94
CA ASP A 114 -23.88 19.47 -11.25
C ASP A 114 -25.38 19.82 -11.39
N ASP A 115 -26.27 19.14 -10.65
CA ASP A 115 -27.72 19.40 -10.67
C ASP A 115 -28.14 20.56 -9.74
N GLU A 116 -27.32 20.94 -8.76
CA GLU A 116 -27.61 22.06 -7.82
C GLU A 116 -27.19 23.45 -8.37
N GLN A 117 -26.62 23.50 -9.58
CA GLN A 117 -26.23 24.75 -10.27
C GLN A 117 -27.09 25.06 -11.51
N SER A 118 -28.24 24.39 -11.69
CA SER A 118 -29.20 24.65 -12.77
C SER A 118 -30.40 25.52 -12.36
#